data_AF-A0A9X4BKL8-F1
#
_entry.id   AF-A0A9X4BKL8-F1
#
_cell.length_a   1.000
_cell.length_b   1.000
_cell.length_c   1.000
_cell.angle_alpha   90.00
_cell.angle_beta   90.00
_cell.angle_gamma   90.00
#
_symmetry.space_group_name_H-M   'P 1'
#
loop_
_entity.id
_entity.type
_entity.pdbx_description
1 polymer ?
#
loop_
_entity_poly.entity_id
_entity_poly.type
_entity_poly.pdbx_seq_one_letter_code
_entity_poly.pdbx_strand_id
1 'polypeptide(L)'
;MEQAYERAFSTLGLSAGQTPFLKRTRVHESGATSLGLSLDGPAAALGSMYVLEASALGGLVVARAVSGQHGLGPSHGARYFVGWGERTGTLWREFRATLDAELGDADHLSDRACAAAVATFEALIDVFERHTPNAVADPSQ
;
A
#
# COMPACT_ATOMS: atom_id res chain seq x y z
N MET A 1 -11.30 -3.22 -7.42
CA MET A 1 -9.95 -3.53 -6.93
C MET A 1 -9.92 -4.89 -6.22
N GLU A 2 -10.77 -5.14 -5.22
CA GLU A 2 -10.88 -6.43 -4.51
C GLU A 2 -11.03 -7.65 -5.45
N GLN A 3 -11.91 -7.57 -6.45
CA GLN A 3 -12.08 -8.63 -7.46
C GLN A 3 -10.90 -8.77 -8.45
N ALA A 4 -10.14 -7.71 -8.69
CA ALA A 4 -8.93 -7.76 -9.54
C ALA A 4 -7.76 -8.38 -8.76
N TYR A 5 -7.70 -8.11 -7.45
CA TYR A 5 -6.77 -8.68 -6.49
C TYR A 5 -7.03 -10.17 -6.25
N GLU A 6 -8.26 -10.57 -5.95
CA GLU A 6 -8.59 -11.99 -5.80
C GLU A 6 -8.29 -12.78 -7.07
N ARG A 7 -8.49 -12.19 -8.26
CA ARG A 7 -8.09 -12.81 -9.52
C ARG A 7 -6.57 -12.90 -9.67
N ALA A 8 -5.81 -11.85 -9.36
CA ALA A 8 -4.35 -11.88 -9.41
C ALA A 8 -3.78 -12.95 -8.46
N PHE A 9 -4.27 -13.01 -7.22
CA PHE A 9 -3.85 -14.00 -6.22
C PHE A 9 -4.34 -15.43 -6.54
N SER A 10 -5.57 -15.58 -7.03
CA SER A 10 -6.08 -16.88 -7.49
C SER A 10 -5.31 -17.40 -8.71
N THR A 11 -4.81 -16.51 -9.59
CA THR A 11 -3.99 -16.88 -10.74
C THR A 11 -2.59 -17.34 -10.29
N LEU A 12 -2.11 -16.85 -9.14
CA LEU A 12 -0.87 -17.26 -8.48
C LEU A 12 -1.06 -18.44 -7.49
N GLY A 13 -2.24 -19.06 -7.43
CA GLY A 13 -2.52 -20.19 -6.54
C GLY A 13 -2.66 -19.84 -5.04
N LEU A 14 -2.78 -18.56 -4.70
CA LEU A 14 -2.87 -18.05 -3.33
C LEU A 14 -4.33 -17.86 -2.91
N SER A 15 -4.73 -18.42 -1.77
CA SER A 15 -6.11 -18.39 -1.26
C SER A 15 -6.44 -17.11 -0.49
N ALA A 16 -7.70 -16.67 -0.54
CA ALA A 16 -8.25 -15.54 0.23
C ALA A 16 -8.07 -15.65 1.76
N GLY A 17 -7.76 -16.84 2.28
CA GLY A 17 -7.37 -17.05 3.69
C GLY A 17 -5.95 -16.57 4.03
N GLN A 18 -5.11 -16.34 3.03
CA GLN A 18 -3.69 -15.96 3.16
C GLN A 18 -3.42 -14.49 2.80
N THR A 19 -4.47 -13.72 2.50
CA THR A 19 -4.37 -12.31 2.10
C THR A 19 -4.89 -11.37 3.19
N PRO A 20 -4.17 -11.18 4.31
CA PRO A 20 -4.57 -10.23 5.35
C PRO A 20 -4.76 -8.82 4.77
N PHE A 21 -3.97 -8.47 3.76
CA PHE A 21 -3.80 -7.20 3.06
C PHE A 21 -5.09 -6.41 2.73
N LEU A 22 -6.21 -7.08 2.46
CA LEU A 22 -7.48 -6.45 2.06
C LEU A 22 -8.35 -5.94 3.22
N LYS A 23 -8.03 -6.28 4.48
CA LYS A 23 -8.92 -5.98 5.63
C LYS A 23 -8.64 -4.66 6.35
N ARG A 24 -7.75 -3.80 5.82
CA ARG A 24 -7.29 -2.59 6.54
C ARG A 24 -8.25 -1.41 6.53
N THR A 25 -9.21 -1.37 5.61
CA THR A 25 -10.12 -0.22 5.45
C THR A 25 -11.52 -0.67 5.11
N ARG A 26 -12.52 -0.08 5.78
CA ARG A 26 -13.90 -0.12 5.31
C ARG A 26 -13.94 0.72 4.03
N VAL A 27 -14.35 0.12 2.92
CA VAL A 27 -14.58 0.86 1.67
C VAL A 27 -15.79 1.76 1.91
N HIS A 28 -15.57 3.07 1.90
CA HIS A 28 -16.66 4.03 1.75
C HIS A 28 -16.76 4.34 0.25
N GLU A 29 -17.91 4.04 -0.36
CA GLU A 29 -18.20 4.48 -1.72
C GLU A 29 -18.26 6.01 -1.74
N SER A 30 -17.16 6.62 -2.15
CA SER A 30 -17.06 8.04 -2.48
C SER A 30 -16.44 8.12 -3.87
N GLY A 31 -16.98 9.00 -4.71
CA GLY A 31 -16.76 9.05 -6.17
C GLY A 31 -15.38 8.57 -6.61
N ALA A 32 -15.34 7.48 -7.38
CA ALA A 32 -14.13 6.75 -7.70
C ALA A 32 -13.12 7.66 -8.42
N THR A 33 -12.17 8.20 -7.68
CA THR A 33 -10.92 8.69 -8.24
C THR A 33 -10.11 7.43 -8.55
N SER A 34 -9.90 7.11 -9.83
CA SER A 34 -8.97 6.04 -10.17
C SER A 34 -7.57 6.50 -9.80
N LEU A 35 -6.94 5.89 -8.80
CA LEU A 35 -5.48 5.92 -8.75
C LEU A 35 -4.98 5.21 -10.01
N GLY A 36 -3.99 5.78 -10.68
CA GLY A 36 -3.32 5.19 -11.85
C GLY A 36 -2.49 3.93 -11.52
N LEU A 37 -3.02 3.03 -10.70
CA LEU A 37 -2.39 1.76 -10.36
C LEU A 37 -2.41 0.84 -11.59
N SER A 38 -1.24 0.46 -12.08
CA SER A 38 -1.16 -0.57 -13.13
C SER A 38 -1.27 -1.95 -12.47
N LEU A 39 -2.41 -2.60 -12.71
CA LEU A 39 -2.69 -3.96 -12.27
C LEU A 39 -2.73 -4.92 -13.48
N ASP A 40 -2.01 -4.56 -14.55
CA ASP A 40 -2.02 -5.26 -15.83
C ASP A 40 -1.18 -6.53 -15.79
N GLY A 41 -1.75 -7.55 -15.15
CA GLY A 41 -1.16 -8.87 -14.99
C GLY A 41 -0.40 -9.05 -13.67
N PRO A 42 0.05 -10.28 -13.38
CA PRO A 42 0.58 -10.64 -12.06
C PRO A 42 1.80 -9.82 -11.63
N ALA A 43 2.77 -9.61 -12.52
CA ALA A 43 3.97 -8.84 -12.21
C ALA A 43 3.66 -7.37 -11.87
N ALA A 44 2.80 -6.71 -12.66
CA ALA A 44 2.39 -5.32 -12.41
C ALA A 44 1.61 -5.19 -11.09
N ALA A 45 0.70 -6.14 -10.83
CA ALA A 45 -0.04 -6.18 -9.57
C ALA A 45 0.90 -6.35 -8.36
N LEU A 46 1.85 -7.28 -8.44
CA LEU A 46 2.86 -7.50 -7.40
C LEU A 46 3.75 -6.26 -7.17
N GLY A 47 4.13 -5.56 -8.23
CA GLY A 47 4.83 -4.28 -8.16
C GLY A 47 4.05 -3.19 -7.45
N SER A 48 2.78 -2.99 -7.81
CA SER A 48 1.89 -2.04 -7.12
C SER A 48 1.71 -2.39 -5.65
N MET A 49 1.58 -3.69 -5.34
CA MET A 49 1.47 -4.19 -3.98
C MET A 49 2.73 -3.97 -3.15
N TYR A 50 3.92 -4.04 -3.75
CA TYR A 50 5.17 -3.75 -3.04
C TYR A 50 5.12 -2.39 -2.36
N VAL A 51 4.65 -1.35 -3.06
CA VAL A 51 4.53 0.00 -2.50
C VAL A 51 3.54 0.04 -1.36
N LEU A 52 2.35 -0.55 -1.56
CA LEU A 52 1.28 -0.52 -0.57
C LEU A 52 1.64 -1.32 0.69
N GLU A 53 2.27 -2.49 0.57
CA GLU A 53 2.66 -3.30 1.72
C GLU A 53 3.88 -2.73 2.44
N ALA A 54 4.86 -2.17 1.70
CA ALA A 54 5.98 -1.47 2.30
C ALA A 54 5.52 -0.25 3.11
N SER A 55 4.46 0.44 2.66
CA SER A 55 3.91 1.61 3.35
C SER A 55 3.50 1.32 4.79
N ALA A 56 3.14 0.07 5.12
CA ALA A 56 2.78 -0.31 6.48
C ALA A 56 3.96 -0.22 7.47
N LEU A 57 5.19 -0.49 7.01
CA LEU A 57 6.39 -0.32 7.83
C LEU A 57 6.68 1.17 8.07
N GLY A 58 6.54 2.00 7.04
CA GLY A 58 6.62 3.45 7.17
C GLY A 58 5.52 4.00 8.09
N GLY A 59 4.32 3.42 8.03
CA GLY A 59 3.21 3.70 8.94
C GLY A 59 3.59 3.56 10.40
N LEU A 60 4.39 2.55 10.79
CA LEU A 60 4.86 2.39 12.16
C LEU A 60 5.76 3.53 12.64
N VAL A 61 6.46 4.21 11.72
CA VAL A 61 7.24 5.43 12.03
C VAL A 61 6.28 6.59 12.27
N VAL A 62 5.31 6.78 11.38
CA VAL A 62 4.27 7.82 11.50
C VAL A 62 3.46 7.63 12.78
N ALA A 63 3.05 6.41 13.11
CA ALA A 63 2.29 6.07 14.31
C ALA A 63 3.02 6.53 15.59
N ARG A 64 4.33 6.34 15.66
CA ARG A 64 5.15 6.82 16.78
C ARG A 64 5.18 8.34 16.86
N ALA A 65 5.35 9.02 15.72
CA ALA A 65 5.37 10.47 15.65
C ALA A 65 4.04 11.09 16.10
N VAL A 66 2.92 10.64 15.54
CA VAL A 66 1.58 11.19 15.87
C VAL A 66 1.14 10.84 17.28
N SER A 67 1.60 9.71 17.84
CA SER A 67 1.37 9.38 19.25
C SER A 67 2.11 10.35 20.16
N GLY A 68 3.39 10.61 19.90
CA GLY A 68 4.20 11.53 20.71
C GLY A 68 3.77 12.99 20.61
N GLN A 69 3.33 13.45 19.44
CA GLN A 69 2.99 14.86 19.21
C GLN A 69 1.51 15.19 19.46
N HIS A 70 0.61 14.24 19.24
CA HIS A 70 -0.83 14.49 19.24
C HIS A 70 -1.63 13.52 20.12
N GLY A 71 -0.99 12.58 20.80
CA GLY A 71 -1.67 11.59 21.65
C GLY A 71 -2.56 10.61 20.88
N LEU A 72 -2.41 10.52 19.55
CA LEU A 72 -3.21 9.62 18.71
C LEU A 72 -2.72 8.16 18.83
N GLY A 73 -3.63 7.21 18.64
CA GLY A 73 -3.32 5.79 18.80
C GLY A 73 -4.22 4.85 17.97
N PRO A 74 -3.99 3.53 18.06
CA PRO A 74 -4.73 2.53 17.28
C PRO A 74 -6.24 2.55 17.51
N SER A 75 -6.66 2.91 18.72
CA SER A 75 -8.07 3.04 19.10
C SER A 75 -8.66 4.41 18.79
N HIS A 76 -7.84 5.40 18.42
CA HIS A 76 -8.28 6.78 18.20
C HIS A 76 -7.36 7.52 17.22
N GLY A 77 -7.81 7.70 15.97
CA GLY A 77 -7.17 8.56 14.97
C GLY A 77 -5.95 7.99 14.24
N ALA A 78 -5.28 6.94 14.75
CA ALA A 78 -4.06 6.40 14.13
C ALA A 78 -4.11 4.89 13.80
N ARG A 79 -5.31 4.29 13.72
CA ARG A 79 -5.49 2.85 13.41
C ARG A 79 -4.80 2.41 12.12
N TYR A 80 -4.86 3.24 11.08
CA TYR A 80 -4.29 2.91 9.78
C TYR A 80 -2.76 2.72 9.84
N PHE A 81 -2.07 3.58 10.60
CA PHE A 81 -0.61 3.62 10.65
C PHE A 81 0.01 2.43 11.40
N VAL A 82 -0.75 1.74 12.25
CA VAL A 82 -0.22 0.57 12.97
C VAL A 82 -0.21 -0.71 12.14
N GLY A 83 -0.58 -0.65 10.87
CA GLY A 83 -0.40 -1.75 9.93
C GLY A 83 -1.11 -3.04 10.36
N TRP A 84 -0.34 -4.10 10.60
CA TRP A 84 -0.80 -5.40 11.13
C TRP A 84 -0.34 -5.61 12.58
N GLY A 85 -0.05 -4.54 13.31
CA GLY A 85 0.55 -4.59 14.64
C GLY A 85 1.91 -5.29 14.60
N GLU A 86 2.14 -6.18 15.56
CA GLU A 86 3.38 -6.98 15.68
C GLU A 86 3.67 -7.84 14.46
N ARG A 87 2.64 -8.21 13.69
CA ARG A 87 2.78 -9.05 12.49
C ARG A 87 3.29 -8.27 11.26
N THR A 88 3.35 -6.94 11.29
CA THR A 88 3.70 -6.11 10.13
C THR A 88 5.04 -6.51 9.53
N GLY A 89 6.08 -6.68 10.36
CA GLY A 89 7.40 -7.08 9.87
C GLY A 89 7.44 -8.51 9.32
N THR A 90 6.68 -9.42 9.90
CA THR A 90 6.57 -10.81 9.42
C THR A 90 5.88 -10.87 8.06
N LEU A 91 4.74 -10.20 7.91
CA LEU A 91 4.00 -10.16 6.65
C LEU A 91 4.79 -9.47 5.54
N TRP A 92 5.60 -8.46 5.86
CA TRP A 92 6.53 -7.88 4.87
C TRP A 92 7.59 -8.87 4.38
N ARG A 93 8.16 -9.68 5.30
CA ARG A 93 9.14 -10.70 4.92
C ARG A 93 8.49 -11.78 4.05
N GLU A 94 7.30 -12.24 4.42
CA GLU A 94 6.54 -13.23 3.64
C GLU A 94 6.22 -12.70 2.24
N PHE A 95 5.74 -11.46 2.14
CA PHE A 95 5.44 -10.82 0.86
C PHE A 95 6.68 -10.72 -0.05
N ARG A 96 7.84 -10.33 0.50
CA ARG A 96 9.09 -10.30 -0.29
C ARG A 96 9.52 -11.68 -0.76
N ALA A 97 9.36 -12.72 0.06
CA ALA A 97 9.66 -14.09 -0.36
C ALA A 97 8.76 -14.53 -1.52
N THR A 98 7.49 -14.10 -1.55
CA THR A 98 6.60 -14.29 -2.70
C THR A 98 7.11 -13.54 -3.93
N LEU A 99 7.53 -12.28 -3.80
CA LEU A 99 8.11 -11.55 -4.95
C LEU A 99 9.34 -12.25 -5.53
N ASP A 100 10.26 -12.70 -4.67
CA ASP A 100 11.47 -13.41 -5.12
C ASP A 100 11.11 -14.70 -5.87
N ALA A 101 10.12 -15.46 -5.38
CA ALA A 101 9.66 -16.70 -6.01
C ALA A 101 8.94 -16.46 -7.35
N GLU A 102 8.12 -15.41 -7.46
CA GLU A 102 7.28 -15.15 -8.63
C GLU A 102 7.99 -14.35 -9.74
N LEU A 103 9.02 -13.56 -9.39
CA LEU A 103 9.68 -12.62 -10.31
C LEU A 103 11.18 -12.90 -10.52
N GLY A 104 11.80 -13.72 -9.67
CA GLY A 104 13.26 -13.85 -9.59
C GLY A 104 13.95 -14.48 -10.80
N ASP A 105 13.23 -15.26 -11.60
CA ASP A 105 13.82 -16.03 -12.72
C ASP A 105 13.63 -15.37 -14.10
N ALA A 106 12.97 -14.20 -14.16
CA ALA A 106 12.63 -13.56 -15.43
C ALA A 106 12.74 -12.03 -15.37
N ASP A 107 13.83 -11.50 -15.93
CA ASP A 107 14.13 -10.05 -15.96
C ASP A 107 12.93 -9.20 -16.43
N HIS A 108 12.25 -9.62 -17.49
CA HIS A 108 11.10 -8.89 -18.03
C HIS A 108 9.91 -8.80 -17.06
N LEU A 109 9.74 -9.76 -16.14
CA LEU A 109 8.70 -9.71 -15.11
C LEU A 109 9.11 -8.75 -13.99
N SER A 110 10.38 -8.75 -13.60
CA SER A 110 10.92 -7.79 -12.63
C SER A 110 10.83 -6.37 -13.16
N ASP A 111 11.16 -6.12 -14.42
CA ASP A 111 11.03 -4.81 -15.06
C ASP A 111 9.58 -4.31 -15.03
N ARG A 112 8.61 -5.18 -15.35
CA ARG A 112 7.18 -4.83 -15.29
C ARG A 112 6.72 -4.53 -13.86
N ALA A 113 7.17 -5.31 -12.88
CA ALA A 113 6.84 -5.06 -11.47
C ALA A 113 7.43 -3.73 -11.00
N CYS A 114 8.69 -3.45 -11.34
CA CYS A 114 9.34 -2.16 -11.05
C CYS A 114 8.59 -0.98 -11.69
N ALA A 115 8.22 -1.08 -12.97
CA ALA A 115 7.46 -0.03 -13.65
C ALA A 115 6.11 0.24 -12.96
N ALA A 116 5.39 -0.81 -12.56
CA ALA A 116 4.12 -0.67 -11.86
C ALA A 116 4.29 -0.10 -10.43
N ALA A 117 5.37 -0.45 -9.73
CA ALA A 117 5.71 0.14 -8.44
C ALA A 117 5.98 1.64 -8.57
N VAL A 118 6.74 2.07 -9.60
CA VAL A 118 6.99 3.49 -9.88
C VAL A 118 5.68 4.23 -10.16
N ALA A 119 4.83 3.70 -11.05
CA ALA A 119 3.52 4.29 -11.34
C ALA A 119 2.63 4.40 -10.10
N THR A 120 2.73 3.45 -9.18
CA THR A 120 2.01 3.49 -7.90
C THR A 120 2.52 4.60 -6.98
N PHE A 121 3.84 4.80 -6.90
CA PHE A 121 4.40 5.95 -6.17
C PHE A 121 3.94 7.28 -6.76
N GLU A 122 4.04 7.43 -8.09
CA GLU A 122 3.60 8.64 -8.79
C GLU A 122 2.12 8.93 -8.50
N ALA A 123 1.24 7.94 -8.63
CA ALA A 123 -0.18 8.09 -8.34
C ALA A 123 -0.46 8.52 -6.89
N LEU A 124 0.30 8.02 -5.91
CA LEU A 124 0.17 8.41 -4.51
C LEU A 124 0.66 9.84 -4.26
N ILE A 125 1.81 10.21 -4.84
CA ILE A 125 2.35 11.58 -4.77
C ILE A 125 1.33 12.57 -5.34
N ASP A 126 0.83 12.29 -6.54
CA ASP A 126 -0.23 13.04 -7.20
C ASP A 126 -1.48 13.25 -6.32
N VAL A 127 -1.92 12.20 -5.64
CA VAL A 127 -3.05 12.28 -4.71
C VAL A 127 -2.71 13.20 -3.54
N PHE A 128 -1.52 13.05 -2.95
CA PHE A 128 -1.11 13.91 -1.85
C PHE A 128 -1.01 15.36 -2.29
N GLU A 129 -0.37 15.68 -3.42
CA GLU A 129 -0.24 17.05 -3.91
C GLU A 129 -1.61 17.72 -4.15
N ARG A 130 -2.59 16.97 -4.67
CA ARG A 130 -3.97 17.46 -4.84
C ARG A 130 -4.70 17.73 -3.53
N HIS A 131 -4.34 17.03 -2.45
CA HIS A 131 -5.07 17.06 -1.17
C HIS A 131 -4.27 17.67 -0.03
N THR A 132 -3.01 18.04 -0.23
CA THR A 132 -2.30 18.99 0.63
C THR A 132 -2.80 20.38 0.25
N PRO A 133 -3.72 20.99 1.02
CA PRO A 133 -3.90 22.43 0.92
C PRO A 133 -2.54 23.06 1.13
N ASN A 134 -2.21 24.04 0.29
CA ASN A 134 -1.01 24.84 0.41
C ASN A 134 -0.94 25.43 1.84
N ALA A 135 -0.20 24.80 2.75
CA ALA A 135 0.03 25.31 4.09
C ALA A 135 1.34 26.09 3.99
N VAL A 136 1.37 27.42 4.09
CA VAL A 136 0.77 28.27 5.14
C VAL A 136 0.38 29.61 4.51
N ALA A 137 -0.89 30.03 4.63
CA ALA A 137 -1.20 31.46 4.68
C ALA A 137 -0.62 31.97 6.00
N ASP A 138 0.32 32.91 5.87
CA ASP A 138 1.04 33.59 6.93
C ASP A 138 0.17 33.90 8.16
N PRO A 139 0.56 33.47 9.39
CA PRO A 139 -0.14 33.85 10.62
C PRO A 139 -0.01 35.33 11.00
N SER A 140 0.53 36.20 10.12
CA SER A 140 0.66 37.64 10.32
C SER A 140 -0.22 38.56 9.44
N GLN A 141 -1.34 38.07 8.89
CA GLN A 141 -2.44 38.92 8.38
C GLN A 141 -3.69 38.90 9.25
#